data_AF-A8PRV2-F1
#
_entry.id   AF-A8PRV2-F1
#
_cell.length_a   1.000
_cell.length_b   1.000
_cell.length_c   1.000
_cell.angle_alpha   90.00
_cell.angle_beta   90.00
_cell.angle_gamma   90.00
#
_symmetry.space_group_name_H-M   'P 1'
#
loop_
_entity.id
_entity.type
_entity.pdbx_description
1 polymer ?
#
loop_
_entity_poly.entity_id
_entity_poly.type
_entity_poly.pdbx_seq_one_letter_code
_entity_poly.pdbx_strand_id
1 'polypeptide(L)'
;MLMGRVSIVAIVTSKVSEEHTRSFYEAAYERFHTYPHFQLVQINLQENSLKAYLISLFLSSLRSQVAPKLQSTYLLSQQSLDMVREPMGLHNKHVGYTYLVGPDGKIRWAGSAFAEPDEARTLVACTGVLLDRMPGGRKAASRDAS
;
A
#
# COMPACT_ATOMS: atom_id res chain seq x y z
N MET A 1 3.30 11.86 6.92
CA MET A 1 2.70 10.53 7.18
C MET A 1 3.62 9.38 6.73
N LEU A 2 4.37 9.49 5.63
CA LEU A 2 5.28 8.43 5.13
C LEU A 2 6.77 8.60 5.52
N MET A 3 7.19 9.80 5.92
CA MET A 3 8.59 10.08 6.26
C MET A 3 9.08 9.26 7.45
N GLY A 4 10.31 8.75 7.36
CA GLY A 4 10.93 7.93 8.40
C GLY A 4 10.41 6.49 8.48
N ARG A 5 9.60 6.04 7.51
CA ARG A 5 9.09 4.67 7.40
C ARG A 5 9.33 4.10 6.01
N VAL A 6 9.43 2.78 5.92
CA VAL A 6 9.37 2.07 4.64
C VAL A 6 7.91 1.72 4.41
N SER A 7 7.30 2.32 3.39
CA SER A 7 5.86 2.22 3.16
C SER A 7 5.56 1.52 1.84
N ILE A 8 4.74 0.49 1.87
CA ILE A 8 4.06 0.00 0.67
C ILE A 8 2.75 0.79 0.55
N VAL A 9 2.56 1.44 -0.60
CA VAL A 9 1.37 2.24 -0.90
C VAL A 9 0.58 1.56 -2.01
N ALA A 10 -0.62 1.07 -1.69
CA ALA A 10 -1.53 0.45 -2.62
C ALA A 10 -2.66 1.43 -2.98
N ILE A 11 -2.79 1.76 -4.26
CA ILE A 11 -3.88 2.57 -4.79
C ILE A 11 -4.96 1.65 -5.34
N VAL A 12 -6.16 1.76 -4.75
CA VAL A 12 -7.32 0.94 -5.02
C VAL A 12 -8.45 1.84 -5.53
N THR A 13 -9.09 1.50 -6.64
CA THR A 13 -10.23 2.24 -7.21
C THR A 13 -11.50 1.37 -7.30
N SER A 14 -11.35 0.06 -7.16
CA SER A 14 -12.38 -0.96 -7.30
C SER A 14 -11.96 -2.26 -6.61
N LYS A 15 -12.90 -3.20 -6.43
CA LYS A 15 -12.61 -4.53 -5.88
C LYS A 15 -11.60 -5.34 -6.71
N VAL A 16 -11.60 -5.15 -8.03
CA VAL A 16 -10.61 -5.79 -8.92
C VAL A 16 -9.22 -5.20 -8.70
N SER A 17 -9.11 -3.89 -8.57
CA SER A 17 -7.82 -3.24 -8.24
C SER A 17 -7.33 -3.58 -6.83
N GLU A 18 -8.23 -3.89 -5.90
CA GLU A 18 -7.86 -4.36 -4.57
C GLU A 18 -7.13 -5.70 -4.68
N GLU A 19 -7.69 -6.64 -5.45
CA GLU A 19 -7.09 -7.94 -5.71
C GLU A 19 -5.74 -7.82 -6.42
N HIS A 20 -5.65 -6.94 -7.42
CA HIS A 20 -4.40 -6.59 -8.11
C HIS A 20 -3.32 -6.15 -7.13
N THR A 21 -3.61 -5.12 -6.30
CA THR A 21 -2.62 -4.63 -5.33
C THR A 21 -2.28 -5.67 -4.26
N ARG A 22 -3.26 -6.47 -3.81
CA ARG A 22 -3.06 -7.55 -2.84
C ARG A 22 -2.04 -8.56 -3.33
N SER A 23 -2.11 -8.96 -4.59
CA SER A 23 -1.16 -9.91 -5.19
C SER A 23 0.30 -9.47 -5.09
N PHE A 24 0.56 -8.15 -4.97
CA PHE A 24 1.89 -7.62 -4.71
C PHE A 24 2.24 -7.61 -3.22
N TYR A 25 1.43 -6.92 -2.40
CA TYR A 25 1.85 -6.56 -1.04
C TYR A 25 1.65 -7.67 -0.03
N GLU A 26 0.82 -8.69 -0.29
CA GLU A 26 0.45 -9.72 0.70
C GLU A 26 1.67 -10.44 1.27
N ALA A 27 2.56 -10.94 0.40
CA ALA A 27 3.78 -11.62 0.83
C ALA A 27 4.74 -10.71 1.63
N ALA A 28 4.82 -9.42 1.28
CA ALA A 28 5.65 -8.46 2.00
C ALA A 28 5.04 -8.08 3.35
N TYR A 29 3.71 -7.95 3.40
CA TYR A 29 2.98 -7.65 4.63
C TYR A 29 3.11 -8.79 5.63
N GLU A 30 2.83 -10.03 5.25
CA GLU A 30 2.98 -11.19 6.14
C GLU A 30 4.38 -11.26 6.76
N ARG A 31 5.41 -10.97 5.95
CA ARG A 31 6.80 -10.99 6.40
C ARG A 31 7.21 -9.81 7.30
N PHE A 32 6.73 -8.60 7.02
CA PHE A 32 7.28 -7.39 7.63
C PHE A 32 6.30 -6.62 8.52
N HIS A 33 5.05 -7.04 8.68
CA HIS A 33 4.04 -6.31 9.45
C HIS A 33 4.42 -6.09 10.94
N THR A 34 5.31 -6.91 11.49
CA THR A 34 5.84 -6.77 12.86
C THR A 34 7.01 -5.80 12.97
N TYR A 35 7.59 -5.36 11.85
CA TYR A 35 8.74 -4.48 11.84
C TYR A 35 8.33 -3.05 12.21
N PRO A 36 9.03 -2.40 13.15
CA PRO A 36 8.62 -1.09 13.69
C PRO A 36 8.62 0.04 12.65
N HIS A 37 9.44 -0.08 11.60
CA HIS A 37 9.57 0.91 10.54
C HIS A 37 8.77 0.57 9.27
N PHE A 38 8.10 -0.58 9.23
CA PHE A 38 7.26 -0.97 8.11
C PHE A 38 5.87 -0.34 8.21
N GLN A 39 5.28 -0.06 7.05
CA GLN A 39 3.92 0.46 6.96
C GLN A 39 3.28 0.00 5.65
N LEU A 40 2.03 -0.46 5.72
CA LEU A 40 1.16 -0.61 4.56
C LEU A 40 0.14 0.53 4.57
N VAL A 41 0.00 1.23 3.45
CA VAL A 41 -0.96 2.32 3.26
C VAL A 41 -1.84 1.97 2.07
N GLN A 42 -3.14 1.87 2.31
CA GLN A 42 -4.12 1.64 1.26
C GLN A 42 -4.89 2.93 1.00
N ILE A 43 -4.83 3.40 -0.23
CA ILE A 43 -5.50 4.62 -0.67
C ILE A 43 -6.64 4.19 -1.58
N ASN A 44 -7.88 4.39 -1.12
CA ASN A 44 -9.04 4.17 -1.97
C ASN A 44 -9.37 5.47 -2.72
N LEU A 45 -9.21 5.45 -4.05
CA LEU A 45 -9.52 6.55 -4.94
C LEU A 45 -10.89 6.35 -5.56
N GLN A 46 -11.87 7.12 -5.09
CA GLN A 46 -13.25 7.03 -5.54
C GLN A 46 -13.63 8.26 -6.37
N GLU A 47 -13.59 8.13 -7.71
CA GLU A 47 -13.90 9.23 -8.64
C GLU A 47 -15.38 9.66 -8.62
N ASN A 48 -16.28 8.79 -8.17
CA ASN A 48 -17.70 9.11 -8.08
C ASN A 48 -18.00 9.76 -6.72
N SER A 49 -18.03 11.09 -6.69
CA SER A 49 -18.26 11.90 -5.49
C SER A 49 -19.56 11.54 -4.75
N LEU A 50 -20.59 11.05 -5.47
CA LEU A 50 -21.84 10.60 -4.87
C LEU A 50 -21.68 9.28 -4.10
N LYS A 51 -20.91 8.34 -4.68
CA LYS A 51 -20.53 7.10 -3.98
C LYS A 51 -19.56 7.36 -2.84
N ALA A 52 -18.61 8.30 -3.01
CA ALA A 52 -17.69 8.70 -1.96
C ALA A 52 -18.44 9.34 -0.78
N TYR A 53 -19.44 10.18 -1.06
CA TYR A 53 -20.32 10.76 -0.05
C TYR A 53 -21.14 9.68 0.69
N LEU A 54 -21.75 8.74 -0.04
CA LEU A 54 -22.47 7.61 0.56
C LEU A 54 -21.52 6.74 1.42
N ILE A 55 -20.35 6.37 0.90
CA ILE A 55 -19.34 5.62 1.67
C ILE A 55 -18.87 6.43 2.88
N SER A 56 -18.76 7.75 2.78
CA SER A 56 -18.36 8.60 3.90
C SER A 56 -19.39 8.60 5.03
N LEU A 57 -20.68 8.54 4.70
CA LEU A 57 -21.78 8.39 5.66
C LEU A 57 -21.78 7.00 6.32
N PHE A 58 -21.29 5.97 5.62
CA PHE A 58 -21.20 4.60 6.11
C PHE A 58 -19.79 4.17 6.55
N LEU A 59 -18.83 5.09 6.64
CA LEU A 59 -17.44 4.81 7.04
C LEU A 59 -17.37 4.11 8.41
N SER A 60 -18.24 4.50 9.34
CA SER A 60 -18.33 3.89 10.67
C SER A 60 -18.77 2.42 10.62
N SER A 61 -19.63 2.05 9.65
CA SER A 61 -20.16 0.69 9.44
C SER A 61 -19.26 -0.17 8.53
N LEU A 62 -18.47 0.45 7.66
CA LEU A 62 -17.43 -0.24 6.90
C LEU A 62 -16.19 -0.50 7.76
N ARG A 63 -15.82 0.43 8.66
CA ARG A 63 -14.76 0.20 9.65
C ARG A 63 -15.06 -1.01 10.52
N SER A 64 -16.32 -1.24 10.92
CA SER A 64 -16.68 -2.42 11.72
C SER A 64 -16.59 -3.75 10.96
N GLN A 65 -16.57 -3.73 9.63
CA GLN A 65 -16.40 -4.92 8.79
C GLN A 65 -14.93 -5.19 8.42
N VAL A 66 -14.03 -4.23 8.65
CA VAL A 66 -12.59 -4.35 8.43
C VAL A 66 -11.91 -4.73 9.75
N ALA A 67 -10.97 -5.68 9.70
CA ALA A 67 -10.23 -6.14 10.87
C ALA A 67 -9.61 -4.95 11.65
N PRO A 68 -9.68 -4.91 13.00
CA PRO A 68 -9.32 -3.74 13.81
C PRO A 68 -7.92 -3.17 13.55
N LYS A 69 -6.95 -4.02 13.18
CA LYS A 69 -5.57 -3.62 12.87
C LYS A 69 -5.44 -2.74 11.62
N LEU A 70 -6.34 -2.88 10.64
CA LEU A 70 -6.26 -2.17 9.36
C LEU A 70 -7.08 -0.87 9.33
N GLN A 71 -7.90 -0.62 10.36
CA GLN A 71 -8.76 0.57 10.44
C GLN A 71 -7.98 1.89 10.54
N SER A 72 -6.76 1.87 11.09
CA SER A 72 -5.94 3.07 11.30
C SER A 72 -5.28 3.62 10.01
N THR A 73 -5.25 2.81 8.94
CA THR A 73 -4.54 3.12 7.69
C THR A 73 -5.47 3.29 6.49
N TYR A 74 -6.79 3.17 6.68
CA TYR A 74 -7.78 3.33 5.62
C TYR A 74 -8.06 4.81 5.35
N LEU A 75 -7.45 5.36 4.29
CA LEU A 75 -7.67 6.73 3.85
C LEU A 75 -8.59 6.76 2.63
N LEU A 76 -9.69 7.53 2.74
CA LEU A 76 -10.58 7.83 1.63
C LEU A 76 -10.18 9.20 1.04
N SER A 77 -9.73 9.23 -0.21
CA SER A 77 -9.46 10.49 -0.91
C SER A 77 -10.52 10.76 -1.98
N GLN A 78 -11.07 11.97 -1.96
CA GLN A 78 -12.02 12.49 -2.94
C GLN A 78 -11.35 13.41 -3.98
N GLN A 79 -10.02 13.56 -3.91
CA GLN A 79 -9.28 14.43 -4.82
C GLN A 79 -9.11 13.74 -6.18
N SER A 80 -9.43 14.45 -7.27
CA SER A 80 -9.08 14.03 -8.62
C SER A 80 -7.55 13.97 -8.73
N LEU A 81 -7.02 12.83 -9.14
CA LEU A 81 -5.59 12.64 -9.43
C LEU A 81 -5.24 13.04 -10.87
N ASP A 82 -6.08 13.81 -11.56
CA ASP A 82 -5.92 14.07 -13.00
C ASP A 82 -4.59 14.77 -13.33
N MET A 83 -4.08 15.63 -12.45
CA MET A 83 -2.76 16.26 -12.62
C MET A 83 -1.57 15.36 -12.26
N VAL A 84 -1.80 14.23 -11.59
CA VAL A 84 -0.75 13.29 -11.15
C VAL A 84 -0.76 11.99 -11.96
N ARG A 85 -1.79 11.82 -12.81
CA ARG A 85 -2.00 10.63 -13.65
C ARG A 85 -0.89 10.39 -14.66
N GLU A 86 -0.54 11.42 -15.44
CA GLU A 86 0.51 11.33 -16.45
C GLU A 86 1.90 11.08 -15.84
N PRO A 87 2.36 11.83 -14.80
CA PRO A 87 3.66 11.59 -14.18
C PRO A 87 3.80 10.20 -13.51
N MET A 88 2.69 9.62 -13.06
CA MET A 88 2.68 8.31 -12.38
C MET A 88 2.36 7.14 -13.31
N GLY A 89 2.11 7.39 -14.60
CA GLY A 89 1.77 6.32 -15.56
C GLY A 89 0.41 5.68 -15.34
N LEU A 90 -0.52 6.34 -14.65
CA LEU A 90 -1.87 5.87 -14.31
C LEU A 90 -2.81 5.89 -15.53
N HIS A 91 -2.47 5.17 -16.60
CA HIS A 91 -3.22 5.18 -17.87
C HIS A 91 -4.50 4.36 -17.82
N ASN A 92 -4.62 3.40 -16.89
CA ASN A 92 -5.80 2.56 -16.76
C ASN A 92 -6.44 2.70 -15.38
N LYS A 93 -7.62 3.34 -15.34
CA LYS A 93 -8.44 3.59 -14.14
C LYS A 93 -8.99 2.32 -13.48
N HIS A 94 -8.93 1.18 -14.17
CA HIS A 94 -9.45 -0.10 -13.69
C HIS A 94 -8.40 -0.99 -13.02
N VAL A 95 -7.14 -0.53 -13.02
CA VAL A 95 -6.00 -1.32 -12.56
C VAL A 95 -5.51 -0.79 -11.22
N GLY A 96 -5.15 -1.70 -10.29
CA GLY A 96 -4.52 -1.34 -9.03
C GLY A 96 -3.04 -1.04 -9.20
N TYR A 97 -2.51 -0.10 -8.43
CA TYR A 97 -1.10 0.28 -8.47
C TYR A 97 -0.48 0.13 -7.09
N THR A 98 0.71 -0.44 -7.03
CA THR A 98 1.46 -0.67 -5.79
C THR A 98 2.81 0.02 -5.89
N TYR A 99 3.16 0.80 -4.88
CA TYR A 99 4.41 1.55 -4.82
C TYR A 99 5.17 1.18 -3.55
N LEU A 100 6.48 1.02 -3.66
CA LEU A 100 7.38 0.99 -2.50
C LEU A 100 7.95 2.39 -2.31
N VAL A 101 7.72 2.96 -1.14
CA VAL A 101 8.19 4.30 -0.77
C VAL A 101 9.22 4.18 0.34
N GLY A 102 10.38 4.77 0.11
CA GLY A 102 11.46 4.83 1.10
C GLY A 102 11.19 5.84 2.21
N PRO A 103 12.02 5.84 3.27
CA PRO A 103 11.88 6.75 4.41
C PRO A 103 12.07 8.23 4.07
N ASP A 104 12.67 8.54 2.91
CA ASP A 104 12.78 9.88 2.35
C ASP A 104 11.56 10.29 1.51
N GLY A 105 10.50 9.48 1.51
CA GLY A 105 9.25 9.71 0.78
C GLY A 105 9.36 9.52 -0.73
N LYS A 106 10.48 8.98 -1.24
CA LYS A 106 10.66 8.73 -2.67
C LYS A 106 10.20 7.32 -3.04
N ILE A 107 9.58 7.20 -4.21
CA ILE A 107 9.22 5.91 -4.80
C ILE A 107 10.52 5.19 -5.20
N ARG A 108 10.65 3.92 -4.79
CA ARG A 108 11.80 3.04 -5.06
C ARG A 108 11.45 1.90 -6.00
N TRP A 109 10.18 1.55 -6.06
CA TRP A 109 9.65 0.49 -6.89
C TRP A 109 8.18 0.76 -7.16
N ALA A 110 7.67 0.32 -8.31
CA ALA A 110 6.26 0.42 -8.68
C ALA A 110 5.85 -0.82 -9.46
N GLY A 111 4.61 -1.25 -9.26
CA GLY A 111 3.96 -2.32 -10.00
C GLY A 111 2.48 -1.98 -10.19
N SER A 112 1.86 -2.63 -11.17
CA SER A 112 0.46 -2.41 -11.50
C SER A 112 -0.19 -3.70 -11.97
N ALA A 113 -1.52 -3.78 -11.88
CA ALA A 113 -2.29 -4.96 -12.26
C ALA A 113 -2.01 -6.18 -11.37
N PHE A 114 -2.21 -7.39 -11.89
CA PHE A 114 -1.81 -8.58 -11.15
C PHE A 114 -0.29 -8.68 -11.12
N ALA A 115 0.24 -8.96 -9.95
CA ALA A 115 1.66 -9.21 -9.77
C ALA A 115 2.05 -10.46 -10.54
N GLU A 116 3.06 -10.34 -11.40
CA GLU A 116 3.80 -11.53 -11.78
C GLU A 116 4.54 -12.10 -10.55
N PRO A 117 4.75 -13.42 -10.47
CA PRO A 117 5.42 -14.03 -9.33
C PRO A 117 6.79 -13.40 -9.03
N ASP A 118 7.50 -12.93 -10.05
CA ASP A 118 8.80 -12.29 -9.90
C ASP A 118 8.71 -10.86 -9.36
N GLU A 119 7.67 -10.11 -9.72
CA GLU A 119 7.43 -8.78 -9.20
C GLU A 119 7.07 -8.81 -7.72
N ALA A 120 6.22 -9.76 -7.30
CA ALA A 120 5.89 -9.96 -5.90
C ALA A 120 7.15 -10.29 -5.07
N ARG A 121 8.01 -11.18 -5.57
CA ARG A 121 9.29 -11.50 -4.93
C ARG A 121 10.22 -10.29 -4.87
N THR A 122 10.30 -9.52 -5.96
CA THR A 122 11.13 -8.32 -6.03
C THR A 122 10.67 -7.27 -5.03
N LEU A 123 9.36 -7.04 -4.89
CA LEU A 123 8.81 -6.13 -3.89
C LEU A 123 9.20 -6.56 -2.46
N VAL A 124 9.08 -7.85 -2.14
CA VAL A 124 9.50 -8.40 -0.83
C VAL A 124 11.00 -8.14 -0.59
N ALA A 125 11.84 -8.44 -1.58
CA ALA A 125 13.29 -8.26 -1.47
C ALA A 125 13.68 -6.78 -1.30
N CYS A 126 13.13 -5.88 -2.11
CA CYS A 126 13.37 -4.45 -2.01
C CYS A 126 12.90 -3.88 -0.67
N THR A 127 11.75 -4.35 -0.15
CA THR A 127 11.24 -3.95 1.16
C THR A 127 12.21 -4.36 2.27
N GLY A 128 12.70 -5.60 2.24
CA GLY A 128 13.70 -6.08 3.19
C GLY A 128 14.99 -5.25 3.17
N VAL A 129 15.54 -4.97 1.99
CA VAL A 129 16.75 -4.14 1.83
C VAL A 129 16.58 -2.73 2.42
N LEU A 130 15.39 -2.12 2.26
CA LEU A 130 15.12 -0.81 2.83
C LEU A 130 14.96 -0.87 4.36
N LEU A 131 14.29 -1.89 4.88
CA LEU A 131 14.11 -2.09 6.33
C LEU A 131 15.42 -2.40 7.04
N ASP A 132 16.32 -3.16 6.42
CA ASP A 132 17.65 -3.47 6.98
C ASP A 132 18.53 -2.22 7.13
N ARG A 133 18.30 -1.20 6.29
CA ARG A 133 18.98 0.10 6.35
C ARG A 133 18.39 1.03 7.42
N MET A 134 17.23 0.70 7.98
CA MET A 134 16.62 1.48 9.06
C MET A 134 17.30 1.18 10.40
N PRO A 135 17.29 2.15 11.34
CA PRO A 135 17.77 1.91 12.70
C PRO A 135 17.08 0.71 13.33
N GLY A 136 17.83 -0.32 13.74
CA GLY A 136 17.28 -1.54 14.33
C GLY A 136 16.88 -2.67 13.35
N GLY A 137 17.04 -2.48 12.02
CA GLY A 137 16.64 -3.46 11.01
C GLY A 137 17.24 -4.86 11.19
N ARG A 138 18.54 -4.96 11.47
CA ARG A 138 19.22 -6.26 11.72
C ARG A 138 18.75 -7.02 12.98
N LYS A 139 18.15 -6.36 13.97
CA LYS A 139 17.66 -7.01 15.20
C LYS A 139 16.28 -7.63 15.05
N ALA A 140 15.49 -7.20 14.07
CA ALA A 140 14.17 -7.78 13.78
C ALA A 140 14.30 -9.09 12.99
N ALA A 141 15.19 -9.12 11.98
CA ALA A 141 15.44 -10.32 11.16
C ALA A 141 15.95 -11.54 11.95
N SER A 142 16.65 -11.32 13.07
CA SER A 142 17.14 -12.40 13.93
C SER A 142 16.06 -13.02 14.85
N ARG A 143 14.88 -12.39 14.99
CA ARG A 143 13.78 -12.90 15.82
C ARG A 143 12.83 -13.84 15.05
N ASP A 144 12.78 -13.73 13.73
CA ASP A 144 11.93 -14.58 12.87
C ASP A 144 12.65 -15.88 12.43
N ALA A 145 13.93 -16.06 12.81
CA ALA A 145 14.75 -17.23 12.49
C ALA A 145 14.99 -18.16 13.69
N SER A 146 14.24 -18.00 14.78
CA SER A 146 14.32 -18.82 16.01
C SER A 146 12.99 -19.46 16.36
#